data_AF-W2SWC0-F1
#
_entry.id   AF-W2SWC0-F1
#
_cell.length_a   1.000
_cell.length_b   1.000
_cell.length_c   1.000
_cell.angle_alpha   90.00
_cell.angle_beta   90.00
_cell.angle_gamma   90.00
#
_symmetry.space_group_name_H-M   'P 1'
#
loop_
_entity.id
_entity.type
_entity.pdbx_description
1 polymer ?
#
loop_
_entity_poly.entity_id
_entity_poly.type
_entity_poly.pdbx_seq_one_letter_code
_entity_poly.pdbx_strand_id
1 'polypeptide(L)'
;MLIFLFLLAYGEAFMHIRDPSSWEPIRNRNGLEWISSSRKSPYKWSEEWLEDVPVDHFSFANKDSFKLRYFINTDSYEKGGPIFFYTGNEGKLEGFAENTCTSCALIFAGVCHT
;
A
#
# COMPACT_ATOMS: atom_id res chain seq x y z
N MET A 1 -34.78 13.71 24.67
CA MET A 1 -35.01 13.09 23.34
C MET A 1 -34.27 13.83 22.22
N LEU A 2 -34.35 15.16 22.11
CA LEU A 2 -33.61 15.94 21.10
C LEU A 2 -32.07 15.80 21.17
N ILE A 3 -31.49 15.76 22.39
CA ILE A 3 -30.04 15.59 22.56
C ILE A 3 -29.55 14.23 22.05
N PHE A 4 -30.32 13.16 22.27
CA PHE A 4 -29.99 11.82 21.79
C PHE A 4 -30.02 11.74 20.26
N LEU A 5 -30.97 12.43 19.62
CA LEU A 5 -31.04 12.51 18.16
C LEU A 5 -29.88 13.30 17.56
N PHE A 6 -29.45 14.39 18.21
CA PHE A 6 -28.25 15.11 17.80
C PHE A 6 -26.99 14.25 17.95
N LEU A 7 -26.83 13.53 19.06
CA LEU A 7 -25.67 12.66 19.26
C LEU A 7 -25.62 11.49 18.27
N LEU A 8 -26.76 10.91 17.90
CA LEU A 8 -26.84 9.91 16.82
C LEU A 8 -26.44 10.50 15.47
N ALA A 9 -26.94 11.68 15.11
CA ALA A 9 -26.55 12.37 13.87
C ALA A 9 -25.05 12.72 13.83
N TYR A 10 -24.46 13.11 14.96
CA TYR A 10 -23.02 13.32 15.08
C TYR A 10 -22.22 12.01 15.00
N GLY A 11 -22.73 10.90 15.55
CA GLY A 11 -22.07 9.59 15.49
C GLY A 11 -21.97 9.04 14.07
N GLU A 12 -23.06 9.12 13.30
CA GLU A 12 -23.12 8.69 11.90
C GLU A 12 -22.19 9.52 11.00
N ALA A 13 -22.06 10.84 11.26
CA ALA A 13 -21.21 11.73 10.47
C ALA A 13 -19.69 11.51 10.68
N PHE A 14 -19.28 10.84 11.76
CA PHE A 14 -17.88 10.53 12.06
C PHE A 14 -17.49 9.07 11.78
N MET A 15 -18.45 8.21 11.45
CA MET A 15 -18.17 6.83 11.08
C MET A 15 -17.82 6.74 9.59
N HIS A 16 -16.68 7.32 9.25
CA HIS A 16 -16.05 7.11 7.96
C HIS A 16 -15.50 5.67 7.97
N ILE A 17 -16.26 4.72 7.41
CA ILE A 17 -15.79 3.36 7.15
C ILE A 17 -14.62 3.50 6.17
N ARG A 18 -13.41 3.60 6.72
CA ARG A 18 -12.17 3.56 5.96
C ARG A 18 -11.62 2.16 6.01
N ASP A 19 -10.96 1.76 4.94
CA ASP A 19 -10.27 0.48 4.89
C ASP A 19 -9.31 0.36 6.08
N PRO A 20 -9.46 -0.67 6.95
CA PRO A 20 -8.54 -0.92 8.05
C PRO A 20 -7.07 -1.00 7.63
N SER A 21 -6.79 -1.37 6.37
CA SER A 21 -5.43 -1.43 5.81
C SER A 21 -4.79 -0.05 5.62
N SER A 22 -5.61 1.00 5.53
CA SER A 22 -5.18 2.39 5.29
C SER A 22 -5.02 3.22 6.57
N TRP A 23 -5.19 2.60 7.75
CA TRP A 23 -5.29 3.29 9.02
C TRP A 23 -3.93 3.79 9.52
N GLU A 24 -3.58 5.04 9.20
CA GLU A 24 -2.51 5.75 9.89
C GLU A 24 -3.07 6.36 11.19
N PRO A 25 -2.49 6.12 12.37
CA PRO A 25 -2.96 6.74 13.61
C PRO A 25 -2.80 8.26 13.53
N ILE A 26 -3.91 9.01 13.65
CA ILE A 26 -3.86 10.47 13.84
C ILE A 26 -3.32 10.73 15.24
N ARG A 27 -1.99 10.84 15.40
CA ARG A 27 -1.38 11.27 16.67
C ARG A 27 -1.30 12.79 16.72
N ASN A 28 -1.97 13.34 17.73
CA ASN A 28 -2.09 14.76 18.07
C ASN A 28 -0.79 15.55 17.85
N ARG A 29 -0.88 16.63 17.09
CA ARG A 29 0.14 17.68 17.01
C ARG A 29 0.25 18.31 18.38
N ASN A 30 1.34 18.07 19.10
CA ASN A 30 1.98 19.00 20.03
C ASN A 30 3.33 18.43 20.48
N GLY A 31 4.38 18.97 19.88
CA GLY A 31 5.73 19.08 20.43
C GLY A 31 6.28 17.91 21.21
N LEU A 32 6.82 16.92 20.50
CA LEU A 32 7.97 16.15 20.97
C LEU A 32 8.61 15.49 19.74
N GLU A 33 9.86 15.85 19.45
CA GLU A 33 10.76 15.10 18.54
C GLU A 33 10.97 13.69 19.11
N TRP A 34 9.95 12.84 19.02
CA TRP A 34 10.12 11.42 19.24
C TRP A 34 10.51 10.83 17.90
N ILE A 35 11.82 10.65 17.74
CA ILE A 35 12.48 9.63 16.93
C ILE A 35 11.58 9.20 15.77
N SER A 36 11.86 9.71 14.58
CA SER A 36 11.50 9.07 13.32
C SER A 36 12.21 7.71 13.18
N SER A 37 12.19 6.89 14.23
CA SER A 37 12.09 5.46 14.11
C SER A 37 10.72 5.22 13.50
N SER A 38 10.64 5.50 12.18
CA SER A 38 10.29 4.45 11.25
C SER A 38 10.62 3.14 11.94
N ARG A 39 9.59 2.42 12.40
CA ARG A 39 9.82 1.02 12.74
C ARG A 39 10.25 0.44 11.42
N LYS A 40 11.55 0.37 11.21
CA LYS A 40 12.12 -0.18 9.99
C LYS A 40 11.61 -1.61 10.00
N SER A 41 10.71 -1.90 9.06
CA SER A 41 10.18 -3.25 8.91
C SER A 41 11.34 -4.23 8.95
N PRO A 42 11.25 -5.35 9.68
CA PRO A 42 12.31 -6.36 9.67
C PRO A 42 12.51 -6.95 8.28
N TYR A 43 11.51 -6.81 7.41
CA TYR A 43 11.54 -7.25 6.03
C TYR A 43 12.27 -6.23 5.15
N LYS A 44 13.03 -6.76 4.19
CA LYS A 44 13.82 -5.96 3.25
C LYS A 44 13.24 -6.13 1.85
N TRP A 45 13.18 -5.04 1.11
CA TRP A 45 12.86 -5.01 -0.31
C TRP A 45 13.54 -3.80 -0.95
N SER A 46 13.82 -3.85 -2.25
CA SER A 46 14.01 -2.61 -3.03
C SER A 46 12.72 -2.26 -3.74
N GLU A 47 12.52 -0.96 -3.89
CA GLU A 47 11.38 -0.37 -4.57
C GLU A 47 11.82 0.03 -5.96
N GLU A 48 11.10 -0.47 -6.95
CA GLU A 48 11.41 -0.30 -8.36
C GLU A 48 10.14 0.08 -9.12
N TRP A 49 10.31 0.53 -10.37
CA TRP A 49 9.22 1.02 -11.20
C TRP A 49 9.31 0.40 -12.59
N LEU A 50 8.19 -0.17 -13.05
CA LEU A 50 8.02 -0.56 -14.44
C LEU A 50 7.53 0.67 -15.21
N GLU A 51 8.38 1.17 -16.10
CA GLU A 51 8.09 2.33 -16.94
C GLU A 51 7.15 1.95 -18.10
N ASP A 52 6.48 2.96 -18.66
CA ASP A 52 5.69 2.86 -19.89
C ASP A 52 4.58 1.80 -19.90
N VAL A 53 3.95 1.52 -18.74
CA VAL A 53 2.78 0.65 -18.68
C VAL A 53 1.58 1.36 -19.31
N PRO A 54 0.90 0.78 -20.33
CA PRO A 54 -0.26 1.41 -20.95
C PRO A 54 -1.38 1.67 -19.94
N VAL A 55 -2.00 2.84 -20.01
CA VAL A 55 -3.20 3.13 -19.19
C VAL A 55 -4.37 2.25 -19.64
N ASP A 56 -4.49 2.01 -20.94
CA ASP A 56 -5.53 1.15 -21.53
C ASP A 56 -4.89 0.04 -22.37
N HIS A 57 -5.09 -1.20 -21.96
CA HIS A 57 -4.57 -2.38 -22.65
C HIS A 57 -5.54 -2.94 -23.71
N PHE A 58 -6.78 -2.45 -23.76
CA PHE A 58 -7.84 -2.95 -24.63
C PHE A 58 -8.06 -2.07 -25.86
N SER A 59 -7.41 -0.91 -25.93
CA SER A 59 -7.50 0.03 -27.05
C SER A 59 -6.11 0.47 -27.51
N PHE A 60 -5.93 0.57 -28.83
CA PHE A 60 -4.71 1.13 -29.42
C PHE A 60 -4.77 2.64 -29.65
N ALA A 61 -5.92 3.28 -29.36
CA ALA A 61 -6.11 4.71 -29.61
C ALA A 61 -5.42 5.57 -28.53
N ASN A 62 -5.46 5.12 -27.28
CA ASN A 62 -4.77 5.78 -26.18
C ASN A 62 -3.30 5.32 -26.14
N LYS A 63 -2.37 6.28 -26.03
CA LYS A 63 -0.93 6.04 -25.91
C LYS A 63 -0.37 6.48 -24.56
N ASP A 64 -1.23 6.93 -23.67
CA ASP A 64 -0.83 7.34 -22.33
C ASP A 64 -0.30 6.13 -21.55
N SER A 65 0.76 6.37 -20.79
CA SER A 65 1.40 5.38 -19.95
C SER A 65 1.61 5.89 -18.53
N PHE A 66 1.84 4.97 -17.61
CA PHE A 66 2.15 5.27 -16.22
C PHE A 66 3.28 4.37 -15.71
N LYS A 67 3.83 4.75 -14.55
CA LYS A 67 4.84 3.96 -13.85
C LYS A 67 4.17 3.03 -12.85
N LEU A 68 4.35 1.73 -13.02
CA LEU A 68 3.82 0.74 -12.10
C LEU A 68 4.86 0.43 -11.03
N ARG A 69 4.55 0.78 -9.77
CA ARG A 69 5.42 0.57 -8.61
C ARG A 69 5.43 -0.90 -8.23
N TYR A 70 6.60 -1.44 -7.91
CA TYR A 70 6.72 -2.76 -7.32
C TYR A 70 7.85 -2.90 -6.31
N PHE A 71 7.72 -3.88 -5.42
CA PHE A 71 8.78 -4.28 -4.50
C PHE A 71 9.43 -5.58 -4.95
N ILE A 72 10.74 -5.69 -4.77
CA ILE A 72 11.51 -6.90 -5.05
C ILE A 72 12.41 -7.25 -3.87
N ASN A 73 12.47 -8.54 -3.54
CA ASN A 73 13.49 -9.10 -2.66
C ASN A 73 14.26 -10.17 -3.45
N THR A 74 15.58 -10.25 -3.32
CA THR A 74 16.38 -11.30 -3.98
C THR A 74 17.25 -12.07 -3.00
N ASP A 75 17.10 -11.84 -1.69
CA ASP A 75 17.94 -12.41 -0.63
C ASP A 75 17.90 -13.95 -0.63
N SER A 76 16.76 -14.53 -1.00
CA SER A 76 16.55 -15.99 -1.08
C SER A 76 16.42 -16.52 -2.52
N TYR A 77 16.70 -15.69 -3.53
CA TYR A 77 16.59 -16.10 -4.92
C TYR A 77 17.87 -16.80 -5.39
N GLU A 78 17.71 -17.97 -6.02
CA GLU A 78 18.80 -18.68 -6.69
C GLU A 78 18.59 -18.63 -8.20
N LYS A 79 19.69 -18.53 -8.96
CA LYS A 79 19.63 -18.47 -10.43
C LYS A 79 18.97 -19.73 -10.99
N GLY A 80 17.85 -19.55 -11.71
CA GLY A 80 17.05 -20.66 -12.26
C GLY A 80 15.97 -21.17 -11.31
N GLY A 81 15.85 -20.59 -10.12
CA GLY A 81 14.74 -20.82 -9.19
C GLY A 81 13.45 -20.13 -9.65
N PRO A 82 12.32 -20.46 -9.01
CA PRO A 82 11.04 -19.84 -9.31
C PRO A 82 10.97 -18.38 -8.85
N ILE A 83 10.17 -17.59 -9.56
CA ILE A 83 9.78 -16.24 -9.14
C ILE A 83 8.41 -16.35 -8.47
N PHE A 84 8.27 -15.79 -7.27
CA PHE A 84 6.97 -15.66 -6.64
C PHE A 84 6.41 -14.28 -6.96
N PHE A 85 5.16 -14.23 -7.40
CA PHE A 85 4.56 -12.99 -7.86
C PHE A 85 3.28 -12.75 -7.09
N TYR A 86 3.24 -11.67 -6.32
CA TYR A 86 2.04 -11.24 -5.63
C TYR A 86 1.32 -10.20 -6.48
N THR A 87 0.14 -10.56 -6.95
CA THR A 87 -0.75 -9.63 -7.63
C THR A 87 -1.31 -8.65 -6.61
N GLY A 88 -0.82 -7.41 -6.61
CA GLY A 88 -1.30 -6.38 -5.71
C GLY A 88 -2.80 -6.17 -5.86
N ASN A 89 -3.42 -5.79 -4.75
CA ASN A 89 -4.84 -5.53 -4.58
C ASN A 89 -5.04 -4.07 -4.15
N GLU A 90 -6.22 -3.75 -3.61
CA GLU A 90 -6.70 -2.39 -3.35
C GLU A 90 -6.12 -1.76 -2.07
N GLY A 91 -4.80 -1.80 -1.89
CA GLY A 91 -4.14 -1.22 -0.72
C GLY A 91 -2.69 -0.80 -0.96
N LYS A 92 -2.07 -0.28 0.09
CA LYS A 92 -0.66 0.11 0.05
C LYS A 92 0.25 -1.12 0.01
N LEU A 93 1.25 -1.13 -0.88
CA LEU A 93 2.21 -2.23 -1.03
C LEU A 93 2.94 -2.57 0.27
N GLU A 94 3.28 -1.55 1.08
CA GLU A 94 3.98 -1.69 2.35
C GLU A 94 3.21 -2.60 3.31
N GLY A 95 1.89 -2.43 3.38
CA GLY A 95 1.04 -3.28 4.22
C GLY A 95 1.07 -4.73 3.77
N PHE A 96 1.05 -5.00 2.47
CA PHE A 96 1.12 -6.37 1.96
C PHE A 96 2.51 -6.98 2.10
N ALA A 97 3.56 -6.20 1.89
CA ALA A 97 4.93 -6.62 2.08
C ALA A 97 5.20 -6.99 3.55
N GLU A 98 4.74 -6.21 4.51
CA GLU A 98 4.94 -6.49 5.93
C GLU A 98 4.15 -7.71 6.42
N ASN A 99 3.01 -8.03 5.82
CA ASN A 99 2.15 -9.13 6.28
C ASN A 99 2.33 -10.43 5.48
N THR A 100 2.87 -10.36 4.26
CA THR A 100 2.97 -11.51 3.34
C THR A 100 4.42 -11.83 2.95
N CYS A 101 5.34 -10.88 3.03
CA CYS A 101 6.71 -11.05 2.55
C CYS A 101 7.60 -11.69 3.62
N THR A 102 7.34 -12.96 3.96
CA THR A 102 8.13 -13.66 4.98
C THR A 102 9.41 -14.32 4.43
N SER A 103 9.59 -14.53 3.11
CA SER A 103 10.71 -15.38 2.66
C SER A 103 11.05 -15.49 1.17
N CYS A 104 10.49 -14.71 0.23
CA CYS A 104 10.70 -15.00 -1.20
C CYS A 104 10.90 -13.77 -2.07
N ALA A 105 11.48 -13.99 -3.26
CA ALA A 105 11.48 -13.01 -4.34
C ALA A 105 10.07 -12.76 -4.81
N LEU A 106 9.38 -11.88 -4.08
CA LEU A 106 7.99 -11.56 -4.23
C LEU A 106 7.89 -10.20 -4.92
N ILE A 107 7.46 -10.20 -6.18
CA ILE A 107 7.14 -8.97 -6.90
C ILE A 107 5.71 -8.58 -6.52
N PHE A 108 5.56 -7.45 -5.82
CA PHE A 108 4.25 -6.85 -5.53
C PHE A 108 3.96 -5.77 -6.55
N ALA A 109 3.05 -5.98 -7.50
CA ALA A 109 2.67 -4.94 -8.45
C ALA A 109 1.26 -4.42 -8.09
N GLY A 110 1.14 -3.14 -7.74
CA GLY A 110 -0.14 -2.51 -7.41
C GLY A 110 -0.35 -1.21 -8.19
N VAL A 111 -1.56 -1.00 -8.69
CA VAL A 111 -1.97 0.27 -9.29
C VAL A 111 -2.32 1.21 -8.14
N CYS A 112 -1.36 2.05 -7.74
CA CYS A 112 -1.62 3.07 -6.73
C CYS A 112 -2.44 4.18 -7.38
N HIS A 113 -3.72 4.31 -7.02
CA HIS A 113 -4.45 5.55 -7.25
C HIS A 113 -3.74 6.65 -6.46
N THR A 114 -3.30 7.68 -7.18
CA THR A 114 -2.83 8.97 -6.63
C THR A 114 -3.91 9.65 -5.81
#